data_AF-A0AAW9IXC2-F1
#
_entry.id   AF-A0AAW9IXC2-F1
#
_cell.length_a   1.000
_cell.length_b   1.000
_cell.length_c   1.000
_cell.angle_alpha   90.00
_cell.angle_beta   90.00
_cell.angle_gamma   90.00
#
_symmetry.space_group_name_H-M   'P 1'
#
loop_
_entity.id
_entity.type
_entity.pdbx_description
1 polymer ?
#
loop_
_entity_poly.entity_id
_entity_poly.type
_entity_poly.pdbx_seq_one_letter_code
_entity_poly.pdbx_strand_id
1 'polypeptide(L)'
;SYENQADFISNILRSQPMIHSVKSRIKEPDRLIEKIIRKTEDRKLKYGEDFQFALENYKNQINDLIGIRVIHIFKDQWQDIHEFITKTWKVIEVTANVREGDNTKKFEELNIEVRSRISGYRSVHYLVEFYPTNDKVIAEIQVRTIFEEGYGEIDHR
;
A
#
# COMPACT_ATOMS: atom_id res chain seq x y z
N SER A 1 8.02 -17.91 -1.67
CA SER A 1 7.46 -17.42 -0.40
C SER A 1 7.01 -15.96 -0.58
N TYR A 2 6.38 -15.34 0.43
CA TYR A 2 5.99 -13.92 0.33
C TYR A 2 7.22 -13.00 0.27
N GLU A 3 8.33 -13.40 0.86
CA GLU A 3 9.62 -12.69 0.79
C GLU A 3 10.10 -12.60 -0.66
N ASN A 4 10.15 -13.72 -1.39
CA ASN A 4 10.56 -13.71 -2.81
C ASN A 4 9.65 -12.82 -3.67
N GLN A 5 8.35 -12.80 -3.37
CA GLN A 5 7.38 -11.98 -4.09
C GLN A 5 7.58 -10.48 -3.79
N ALA A 6 7.85 -10.15 -2.53
CA ALA A 6 8.17 -8.79 -2.11
C ALA A 6 9.50 -8.30 -2.70
N ASP A 7 10.51 -9.18 -2.75
CA ASP A 7 11.81 -8.87 -3.35
C ASP A 7 11.71 -8.67 -4.86
N PHE A 8 10.87 -9.46 -5.55
CA PHE A 8 10.59 -9.28 -6.97
C PHE A 8 10.04 -7.89 -7.27
N ILE A 9 8.97 -7.48 -6.57
CA ILE A 9 8.40 -6.12 -6.72
C ILE A 9 9.44 -5.06 -6.34
N SER A 10 10.16 -5.27 -5.24
CA SER A 10 11.15 -4.31 -4.76
C SER A 10 12.28 -4.09 -5.76
N ASN A 11 12.78 -5.15 -6.41
CA ASN A 11 13.83 -5.06 -7.42
C ASN A 11 13.37 -4.29 -8.66
N ILE A 12 12.13 -4.49 -9.10
CA ILE A 12 11.55 -3.72 -10.21
C ILE A 12 11.47 -2.23 -9.86
N LEU A 13 11.07 -1.90 -8.63
CA LEU A 13 10.99 -0.51 -8.19
C LEU A 13 12.38 0.12 -7.99
N ARG A 14 13.34 -0.61 -7.41
CA ARG A 14 14.72 -0.12 -7.20
C ARG A 14 15.46 0.18 -8.51
N SER A 15 15.05 -0.40 -9.63
CA SER A 15 15.67 -0.13 -10.93
C SER A 15 15.26 1.22 -11.53
N GLN A 16 14.28 1.91 -10.93
CA GLN A 16 13.79 3.18 -11.43
C GLN A 16 14.56 4.37 -10.86
N PRO A 17 15.01 5.33 -11.68
CA PRO A 17 15.93 6.40 -11.26
C PRO A 17 15.30 7.43 -10.31
N MET A 18 13.98 7.61 -10.34
CA MET A 18 13.27 8.53 -9.44
C MET A 18 13.05 7.96 -8.03
N ILE A 19 13.32 6.66 -7.83
CA ILE A 19 13.17 5.97 -6.55
C ILE A 19 14.51 5.98 -5.82
N HIS A 20 14.54 6.57 -4.62
CA HIS A 20 15.73 6.65 -3.80
C HIS A 20 16.03 5.34 -3.08
N SER A 21 15.02 4.73 -2.47
CA SER A 21 15.16 3.42 -1.83
C SER A 21 13.82 2.70 -1.73
N VAL A 22 13.89 1.38 -1.59
CA VAL A 22 12.71 0.52 -1.43
C VAL A 22 12.93 -0.41 -0.25
N LYS A 23 11.98 -0.39 0.69
CA LYS A 23 11.91 -1.34 1.80
C LYS A 23 10.75 -2.29 1.58
N SER A 24 10.95 -3.57 1.88
CA SER A 24 9.88 -4.57 1.91
C SER A 24 9.61 -5.00 3.35
N ARG A 25 8.38 -5.38 3.63
CA ARG A 25 7.95 -5.96 4.90
C ARG A 25 6.88 -7.00 4.64
N ILE A 26 7.02 -8.15 5.29
CA ILE A 26 5.96 -9.16 5.37
C ILE A 26 5.18 -8.94 6.67
N LYS A 27 3.87 -9.20 6.62
CA LYS A 27 3.02 -9.12 7.80
C LYS A 27 3.35 -10.26 8.76
N GLU A 28 3.80 -9.90 9.96
CA GLU A 28 4.03 -10.88 11.03
C GLU A 28 2.75 -11.64 11.41
N PRO A 29 2.81 -12.96 11.69
CA PRO A 29 1.64 -13.77 12.01
C PRO A 29 0.78 -13.21 13.14
N ASP A 30 1.37 -12.78 14.25
CA ASP A 30 0.62 -12.24 15.39
C ASP A 30 -0.13 -10.95 15.02
N ARG A 31 0.51 -10.09 14.23
CA ARG A 31 -0.10 -8.86 13.71
C ARG A 31 -1.15 -9.12 12.64
N LEU A 32 -1.05 -10.23 11.92
CA LEU A 32 -2.07 -10.69 10.99
C LEU A 32 -3.31 -11.15 11.76
N ILE A 33 -3.15 -11.95 12.82
CA ILE A 33 -4.26 -12.41 13.67
C ILE A 33 -4.99 -11.21 14.28
N GLU A 34 -4.26 -10.26 14.87
CA GLU A 34 -4.81 -9.00 15.39
C GLU A 34 -5.67 -8.27 14.33
N LYS A 35 -5.15 -8.18 13.09
CA LYS A 35 -5.84 -7.51 11.99
C LYS A 35 -7.08 -8.28 11.54
N ILE A 36 -7.03 -9.62 11.48
CA ILE A 36 -8.16 -10.49 11.14
C ILE A 36 -9.30 -10.28 12.14
N ILE A 37 -9.00 -10.35 13.44
CA ILE A 37 -9.99 -10.14 14.51
C ILE A 37 -10.62 -8.76 14.35
N ARG A 38 -9.81 -7.70 14.29
CA ARG A 38 -10.29 -6.31 14.14
C ARG A 38 -11.12 -6.09 12.89
N LYS A 39 -10.81 -6.75 11.77
CA LYS A 39 -11.52 -6.60 10.49
C LYS A 39 -12.73 -7.50 10.35
N THR A 40 -12.98 -8.42 11.29
CA THR A 40 -14.10 -9.36 11.18
C THR A 40 -15.44 -8.63 11.16
N GLU A 41 -15.66 -7.66 12.06
CA GLU A 41 -16.90 -6.88 12.09
C GLU A 41 -17.11 -6.08 10.81
N ASP A 42 -16.08 -5.35 10.34
CA ASP A 42 -16.13 -4.62 9.06
C ASP A 42 -16.53 -5.52 7.89
N ARG A 43 -16.09 -6.79 7.90
CA ARG A 43 -16.37 -7.76 6.83
C ARG A 43 -17.76 -8.35 6.96
N LYS A 44 -18.24 -8.60 8.18
CA LYS A 44 -19.63 -9.00 8.42
C LYS A 44 -20.61 -7.92 7.97
N LEU A 45 -20.33 -6.66 8.29
CA LEU A 45 -21.13 -5.53 7.81
C LEU A 45 -21.17 -5.44 6.28
N LYS A 46 -20.06 -5.80 5.61
CA LYS A 46 -19.94 -5.74 4.15
C LYS A 46 -20.52 -6.96 3.41
N TYR A 47 -20.37 -8.16 3.98
CA TYR A 47 -20.64 -9.43 3.29
C TYR A 47 -21.75 -10.28 3.96
N GLY A 48 -22.28 -9.85 5.11
CA GLY A 48 -23.30 -10.56 5.90
C GLY A 48 -22.75 -11.14 7.20
N GLU A 49 -23.64 -11.34 8.18
CA GLU A 49 -23.30 -11.82 9.54
C GLU A 49 -22.59 -13.17 9.58
N ASP A 50 -22.81 -14.02 8.58
CA ASP A 50 -22.20 -15.34 8.44
C ASP A 50 -20.76 -15.28 7.92
N PHE A 51 -20.24 -14.09 7.58
CA PHE A 51 -18.85 -13.96 7.13
C PHE A 51 -17.88 -14.43 8.21
N GLN A 52 -16.96 -15.30 7.81
CA GLN A 52 -15.82 -15.73 8.61
C GLN A 52 -14.55 -15.73 7.77
N PHE A 53 -13.44 -15.35 8.40
CA PHE A 53 -12.13 -15.55 7.80
C PHE A 53 -11.78 -17.03 7.78
N ALA A 54 -11.34 -17.51 6.62
CA ALA A 54 -10.90 -18.87 6.38
C ALA A 54 -9.57 -18.85 5.60
N LEU A 55 -8.87 -19.98 5.56
CA LEU A 55 -7.59 -20.12 4.85
C LEU A 55 -7.72 -19.76 3.36
N GLU A 56 -8.88 -20.04 2.77
CA GLU A 56 -9.13 -19.75 1.35
C GLU A 56 -9.38 -18.26 1.07
N ASN A 57 -9.90 -17.50 2.04
CA ASN A 57 -10.36 -16.13 1.80
C ASN A 57 -9.46 -15.04 2.38
N TYR A 58 -8.69 -15.31 3.45
CA TYR A 58 -8.02 -14.24 4.19
C TYR A 58 -6.99 -13.49 3.33
N LYS A 59 -6.32 -14.19 2.41
CA LYS A 59 -5.35 -13.62 1.46
C LYS A 59 -5.96 -12.60 0.50
N ASN A 60 -7.26 -12.73 0.20
CA ASN A 60 -8.00 -11.79 -0.63
C ASN A 60 -8.62 -10.64 0.18
N GLN A 61 -8.75 -10.80 1.49
CA GLN A 61 -9.46 -9.87 2.37
C GLN A 61 -8.50 -8.96 3.15
N ILE A 62 -7.25 -9.42 3.34
CA ILE A 62 -6.16 -8.69 3.98
C ILE A 62 -5.13 -8.34 2.90
N ASN A 63 -5.12 -7.07 2.50
CA ASN A 63 -4.39 -6.61 1.31
C ASN A 63 -2.94 -6.17 1.59
N ASP A 64 -2.54 -6.10 2.87
CA ASP A 64 -1.22 -5.66 3.33
C ASP A 64 -0.36 -6.82 3.88
N LEU A 65 -0.54 -8.03 3.32
CA LEU A 65 0.32 -9.17 3.63
C LEU A 65 1.77 -8.91 3.17
N ILE A 66 1.89 -8.31 1.98
CA ILE A 66 3.14 -7.79 1.43
C ILE A 66 3.04 -6.27 1.43
N GLY A 67 3.90 -5.61 2.21
CA GLY A 67 4.04 -4.16 2.21
C GLY A 67 5.35 -3.75 1.56
N ILE A 68 5.28 -2.86 0.57
CA ILE A 68 6.44 -2.27 -0.09
C ILE A 68 6.41 -0.76 0.18
N ARG A 69 7.51 -0.20 0.66
CA ARG A 69 7.66 1.25 0.85
C ARG A 69 8.65 1.77 -0.17
N VAL A 70 8.16 2.64 -1.03
CA VAL A 70 8.93 3.34 -2.05
C VAL A 70 9.24 4.73 -1.54
N ILE A 71 10.52 5.03 -1.39
CA ILE A 71 11.00 6.30 -0.87
C ILE A 71 11.57 7.12 -2.04
N HIS A 72 11.05 8.33 -2.23
CA HIS A 72 11.56 9.31 -3.19
C HIS A 72 12.02 10.59 -2.47
N ILE A 73 12.72 11.49 -3.18
CA ILE A 73 13.33 12.67 -2.53
C ILE A 73 12.38 13.88 -2.64
N PHE A 74 11.88 14.15 -3.85
CA PHE A 74 11.06 15.31 -4.13
C PHE A 74 9.60 14.93 -4.38
N LYS A 75 8.66 15.78 -3.95
CA LYS A 75 7.22 15.48 -3.99
C LYS A 75 6.66 15.31 -5.40
N ASP A 76 7.20 16.01 -6.37
CA ASP A 76 6.81 15.97 -7.78
C ASP A 76 7.15 14.62 -8.44
N GLN A 77 8.23 13.95 -8.02
CA GLN A 77 8.63 12.62 -8.51
C GLN A 77 7.55 11.55 -8.29
N TRP A 78 6.60 11.78 -7.37
CA TRP A 78 5.48 10.87 -7.15
C TRP A 78 4.67 10.63 -8.43
N GLN A 79 4.53 11.62 -9.32
CA GLN A 79 3.75 11.46 -10.56
C GLN A 79 4.39 10.44 -11.51
N ASP A 80 5.71 10.50 -11.67
CA ASP A 80 6.44 9.54 -12.49
C ASP A 80 6.35 8.13 -11.90
N ILE A 81 6.40 8.02 -10.57
CA ILE A 81 6.22 6.75 -9.85
C ILE A 81 4.79 6.22 -10.03
N HIS A 82 3.78 7.10 -9.95
CA HIS A 82 2.39 6.74 -10.19
C HIS A 82 2.19 6.18 -11.60
N GLU A 83 2.72 6.85 -12.62
CA GLU A 83 2.66 6.40 -14.01
C GLU A 83 3.38 5.06 -14.19
N PHE A 84 4.55 4.89 -13.57
CA PHE A 84 5.28 3.63 -13.60
C PHE A 84 4.49 2.48 -12.97
N ILE A 85 3.94 2.68 -11.77
CA ILE A 85 3.17 1.64 -11.05
C ILE A 85 1.93 1.24 -11.85
N THR A 86 1.18 2.21 -12.36
CA THR A 86 -0.07 1.99 -13.11
C THR A 86 0.17 1.31 -14.47
N LYS A 87 1.32 1.54 -15.11
CA LYS A 87 1.72 0.81 -16.33
C LYS A 87 2.24 -0.59 -16.05
N THR A 88 2.86 -0.81 -14.89
CA THR A 88 3.54 -2.07 -14.58
C THR A 88 2.61 -3.12 -13.97
N TRP A 89 1.68 -2.69 -13.12
CA TRP A 89 0.76 -3.59 -12.41
C TRP A 89 -0.69 -3.17 -12.57
N LYS A 90 -1.59 -4.15 -12.41
CA LYS A 90 -3.01 -3.88 -12.27
C LYS A 90 -3.26 -3.27 -10.89
N VAL A 91 -3.58 -1.99 -10.84
CA VAL A 91 -3.93 -1.26 -9.61
C VAL A 91 -5.41 -1.51 -9.27
N ILE A 92 -5.66 -2.07 -8.10
CA ILE A 92 -7.00 -2.33 -7.56
C ILE A 92 -7.57 -1.07 -6.90
N GLU A 93 -6.75 -0.41 -6.07
CA GLU A 93 -7.13 0.77 -5.30
C GLU A 93 -5.92 1.71 -5.21
N VAL A 94 -6.18 3.02 -5.27
CA VAL A 94 -5.18 4.04 -5.01
C VAL A 94 -5.76 5.09 -4.07
N THR A 95 -5.04 5.44 -3.02
CA THR A 95 -5.45 6.43 -2.03
C THR A 95 -4.31 7.35 -1.67
N ALA A 96 -4.53 8.66 -1.78
CA ALA A 96 -3.60 9.68 -1.31
C ALA A 96 -3.96 10.10 0.12
N ASN A 97 -3.13 9.75 1.10
CA ASN A 97 -3.23 10.32 2.44
C ASN A 97 -2.47 11.65 2.46
N VAL A 98 -3.16 12.72 2.80
CA VAL A 98 -2.63 14.09 2.82
C VAL A 98 -2.91 14.77 4.15
N ARG A 99 -2.22 15.88 4.42
CA ARG A 99 -2.57 16.78 5.53
C ARG A 99 -3.41 17.93 5.01
N GLU A 100 -4.27 18.48 5.87
CA GLU A 100 -4.95 19.74 5.60
C GLU A 100 -3.96 20.84 5.16
N GLY A 101 -4.29 21.51 4.05
CA GLY A 101 -3.45 22.52 3.41
C GLY A 101 -2.50 22.00 2.33
N ASP A 102 -2.35 20.68 2.16
CA ASP A 102 -1.61 20.14 1.02
C ASP A 102 -2.38 20.37 -0.30
N ASN A 103 -1.65 20.51 -1.41
CA ASN A 103 -2.26 20.64 -2.74
C ASN A 103 -2.74 19.27 -3.26
N THR A 104 -4.06 19.11 -3.42
CA THR A 104 -4.70 17.86 -3.82
C THR A 104 -5.08 17.78 -5.30
N LYS A 105 -4.95 18.88 -6.05
CA LYS A 105 -5.45 19.00 -7.43
C LYS A 105 -4.98 17.87 -8.35
N LYS A 106 -3.68 17.55 -8.29
CA LYS A 106 -3.08 16.49 -9.11
C LYS A 106 -3.65 15.11 -8.80
N PHE A 107 -4.05 14.84 -7.55
CA PHE A 107 -4.69 13.58 -7.18
C PHE A 107 -6.12 13.53 -7.70
N GLU A 108 -6.87 14.62 -7.56
CA GLU A 108 -8.25 14.76 -8.04
C GLU A 108 -8.34 14.64 -9.57
N GLU A 109 -7.41 15.27 -10.31
CA GLU A 109 -7.30 15.17 -11.77
C GLU A 109 -7.07 13.72 -12.24
N LEU A 110 -6.37 12.92 -11.44
CA LEU A 110 -6.11 11.50 -11.68
C LEU A 110 -7.19 10.60 -11.07
N ASN A 111 -8.28 11.18 -10.54
CA ASN A 111 -9.37 10.48 -9.86
C ASN A 111 -8.91 9.56 -8.71
N ILE A 112 -7.88 10.01 -7.99
CA ILE A 112 -7.32 9.31 -6.82
C ILE A 112 -8.08 9.74 -5.57
N GLU A 113 -8.51 8.78 -4.75
CA GLU A 113 -9.20 9.08 -3.49
C GLU A 113 -8.26 9.81 -2.53
N VAL A 114 -8.66 11.00 -2.09
CA VAL A 114 -7.89 11.80 -1.14
C VAL A 114 -8.45 11.64 0.27
N ARG A 115 -7.63 11.21 1.22
CA ARG A 115 -7.97 11.08 2.64
C ARG A 115 -7.14 12.05 3.47
N SER A 116 -7.79 13.04 4.08
CA SER A 116 -7.14 13.95 5.02
C SER A 116 -6.87 13.24 6.36
N ARG A 117 -5.66 13.39 6.89
CA ARG A 117 -5.23 12.82 8.18
C ARG A 117 -4.85 13.93 9.16
N ILE A 118 -5.58 14.02 10.27
CA ILE A 118 -5.33 14.98 11.35
C ILE A 118 -3.93 14.77 11.95
N SER A 119 -3.44 13.53 12.00
CA SER A 119 -2.08 13.22 12.45
C SER A 119 -0.99 13.84 11.58
N GLY A 120 -1.30 14.35 10.39
CA GLY A 120 -0.29 14.87 9.46
C GLY A 120 0.47 13.79 8.70
N TYR A 121 0.07 12.52 8.87
CA TYR A 121 0.54 11.39 8.07
C TYR A 121 0.27 11.62 6.57
N ARG A 122 1.30 11.40 5.75
CA ARG A 122 1.24 11.53 4.29
C ARG A 122 1.84 10.31 3.63
N SER A 123 1.14 9.77 2.64
CA SER A 123 1.61 8.67 1.79
C SER A 123 0.56 8.37 0.73
N VAL A 124 1.00 8.03 -0.47
CA VAL A 124 0.11 7.50 -1.51
C VAL A 124 0.20 5.97 -1.49
N HIS A 125 -0.94 5.33 -1.29
CA HIS A 125 -1.06 3.87 -1.17
C HIS A 125 -1.63 3.31 -2.46
N TYR A 126 -1.04 2.24 -2.95
CA TYR A 126 -1.48 1.47 -4.10
C TYR A 126 -1.69 0.03 -3.66
N LEU A 127 -2.87 -0.52 -3.90
CA LEU A 127 -3.08 -1.95 -3.86
C LEU A 127 -2.90 -2.50 -5.27
N VAL A 128 -1.83 -3.27 -5.46
CA VAL A 128 -1.51 -3.86 -6.77
C VAL A 128 -1.77 -5.35 -6.77
N GLU A 129 -2.26 -5.84 -7.90
CA GLU A 129 -2.47 -7.26 -8.20
C GLU A 129 -1.40 -7.74 -9.18
N PHE A 130 -0.81 -8.90 -8.90
CA PHE A 130 0.12 -9.57 -9.81
C PHE A 130 0.09 -11.09 -9.64
N TYR A 131 0.67 -11.79 -10.62
CA TYR A 131 0.63 -13.25 -10.74
C TYR A 131 2.06 -13.80 -10.89
N PRO A 132 2.80 -13.98 -9.77
CA PRO A 132 4.13 -14.59 -9.81
C PRO A 132 4.08 -16.10 -10.10
N THR A 133 2.93 -16.72 -9.84
CA THR A 133 2.54 -18.08 -10.24
C THR A 133 1.11 -18.01 -10.80
N ASN A 134 0.42 -19.15 -10.92
CA ASN A 134 -1.01 -19.15 -11.25
C ASN A 134 -1.90 -18.55 -10.13
N ASP A 135 -1.34 -18.30 -8.95
CA ASP A 135 -2.05 -17.69 -7.83
C ASP A 135 -1.92 -16.17 -7.87
N LYS A 136 -3.07 -15.50 -7.69
CA LYS A 136 -3.14 -14.05 -7.52
C LYS A 136 -2.50 -13.64 -6.20
N VAL A 137 -1.67 -12.60 -6.26
CA VAL A 137 -1.05 -11.96 -5.09
C VAL A 137 -1.41 -10.47 -5.06
N ILE A 138 -1.72 -9.97 -3.87
CA ILE A 138 -1.94 -8.54 -3.62
C ILE A 138 -0.77 -8.02 -2.80
N ALA A 139 -0.22 -6.88 -3.20
CA ALA A 139 0.76 -6.13 -2.43
C ALA A 139 0.31 -4.68 -2.25
N GLU A 140 0.60 -4.13 -1.09
CA GLU A 140 0.42 -2.71 -0.80
C GLU A 140 1.74 -1.98 -1.05
N ILE A 141 1.76 -1.06 -2.02
CA ILE A 141 2.89 -0.16 -2.28
C ILE A 141 2.57 1.20 -1.68
N GLN A 142 3.41 1.67 -0.78
CA GLN A 142 3.31 2.97 -0.13
C GLN A 142 4.42 3.88 -0.65
N VAL A 143 4.04 4.92 -1.37
CA VAL A 143 4.97 5.92 -1.93
C VAL A 143 5.05 7.10 -0.97
N ARG A 144 6.26 7.45 -0.56
CA ARG A 144 6.56 8.46 0.45
C ARG A 144 7.85 9.20 0.13
N THR A 145 7.94 10.45 0.55
CA THR A 145 9.23 11.13 0.67
C THR A 145 10.02 10.64 1.89
N ILE A 146 11.32 10.95 1.95
CA ILE A 146 12.16 10.65 3.12
C ILE A 146 11.58 11.25 4.41
N PHE A 147 11.07 12.48 4.36
CA PHE A 147 10.47 13.13 5.53
C PHE A 147 9.16 12.47 5.97
N GLU A 148 8.35 12.01 5.03
CA GLU A 148 7.08 11.34 5.31
C GLU A 148 7.30 9.94 5.87
N GLU A 149 8.30 9.21 5.39
CA GLU A 149 8.74 7.95 6.00
C GLU A 149 9.25 8.18 7.42
N GLY A 150 10.11 9.19 7.63
CA GLY A 150 10.62 9.54 8.96
C GLY A 150 9.51 9.92 9.94
N TYR A 151 8.53 10.72 9.49
CA TYR A 151 7.36 11.06 10.30
C TYR A 151 6.51 9.83 10.63
N GLY A 152 6.26 8.97 9.64
CA GLY A 152 5.50 7.74 9.83
C GLY A 152 6.15 6.78 10.84
N GLU A 153 7.47 6.69 10.89
CA GLU A 153 8.17 5.86 11.89
C GLU A 153 8.04 6.43 13.33
N ILE A 154 7.89 7.75 13.47
CA ILE A 154 7.65 8.40 14.78
C ILE A 154 6.21 8.18 15.22
N ASP A 155 5.23 8.43 14.34
CA ASP A 155 3.79 8.30 14.64
C ASP A 155 3.38 6.85 14.97
N HIS A 156 4.14 5.87 14.47
CA HIS A 156 3.92 4.46 14.74
C HIS A 156 4.47 3.98 16.09
N ARG A 157 5.19 4.82 16.85
CA ARG A 157 5.67 4.54 18.21
C ARG A 157 4.78 5.20 19.25
#